data_AF-A0A9E3AB10-F1
#
_entry.id   AF-A0A9E3AB10-F1
#
_cell.length_a   1.000
_cell.length_b   1.000
_cell.length_c   1.000
_cell.angle_alpha   90.00
_cell.angle_beta   90.00
_cell.angle_gamma   90.00
#
_symmetry.space_group_name_H-M   'P 1'
#
loop_
_entity.id
_entity.type
_entity.pdbx_description
1 polymer ?
#
loop_
_entity_poly.entity_id
_entity_poly.type
_entity_poly.pdbx_seq_one_letter_code
_entity_poly.pdbx_strand_id
1 'polypeptide(L)' 'MTALQIHLCERLKQLGFSRNNQIKLYGSQFELVGDPLVISDDVVFVDALERKSGQSCRVRIPLNVVRMATEQASQTYAA' A
#
# COMPACT_ATOMS: atom_id res chain seq x y z
N MET A 1 4.05 -15.80 2.34
CA MET A 1 4.24 -14.69 1.40
C MET A 1 5.20 -15.14 0.32
N THR A 2 4.86 -14.93 -0.95
CA THR A 2 5.78 -15.20 -2.07
C THR A 2 6.83 -14.08 -2.17
N ALA A 3 7.96 -14.33 -2.85
CA ALA A 3 9.01 -13.33 -3.03
C ALA A 3 8.51 -12.03 -3.69
N LEU A 4 7.57 -12.16 -4.65
CA LEU A 4 6.90 -11.02 -5.29
C LEU A 4 6.10 -10.18 -4.30
N GLN A 5 5.34 -10.81 -3.40
CA GLN A 5 4.54 -10.11 -2.39
C GLN A 5 5.41 -9.33 -1.41
N ILE A 6 6.58 -9.88 -1.04
CA ILE A 6 7.55 -9.20 -0.15
C ILE A 6 8.10 -7.96 -0.86
N HIS A 7 8.52 -8.08 -2.11
CA HIS A 7 9.07 -6.95 -2.87
C HIS A 7 8.02 -5.87 -3.11
N LEU A 8 6.79 -6.26 -3.43
CA LEU A 8 5.66 -5.34 -3.62
C LEU A 8 5.37 -4.56 -2.31
N CYS A 9 5.36 -5.25 -1.17
CA CYS A 9 5.21 -4.63 0.15
C CYS A 9 6.31 -3.59 0.42
N GLU A 10 7.59 -3.93 0.18
CA GLU A 10 8.71 -3.01 0.35
C GLU A 10 8.64 -1.80 -0.60
N ARG A 11 8.23 -2.01 -1.85
CA ARG A 11 8.00 -0.90 -2.80
C ARG A 11 6.86 0.02 -2.37
N LEU A 12 5.75 -0.54 -1.89
CA LEU A 12 4.64 0.24 -1.36
C LEU A 12 5.07 1.06 -0.14
N LYS A 13 5.90 0.51 0.75
CA LYS A 13 6.51 1.28 1.85
C LYS A 13 7.33 2.45 1.33
N GLN A 14 8.15 2.26 0.29
CA GLN A 14 8.92 3.34 -0.34
C GLN A 14 8.05 4.42 -0.98
N LEU A 15 6.86 4.06 -1.48
CA LEU A 15 5.87 5.01 -2.00
C LEU A 15 5.10 5.76 -0.89
N GLY A 16 5.38 5.47 0.38
CA GLY A 16 4.74 6.11 1.53
C GLY A 16 3.58 5.31 2.09
N PHE A 17 3.32 4.07 1.66
CA PHE A 17 2.36 3.18 2.31
C PHE A 17 2.99 2.47 3.51
N SER A 18 3.63 3.24 4.40
CA SER A 18 4.28 2.76 5.62
C SER A 18 3.59 3.31 6.86
N ARG A 19 3.77 2.63 7.98
CA ARG A 19 3.32 3.08 9.29
C ARG A 19 3.73 4.53 9.56
N ASN A 20 2.87 5.26 10.27
CA ASN A 20 3.07 6.64 10.70
C ASN A 20 3.12 7.66 9.54
N ASN A 21 2.72 7.26 8.33
CA ASN A 21 2.54 8.19 7.21
C ASN A 21 1.09 8.61 7.04
N GLN A 22 0.86 9.79 6.47
CA GLN A 22 -0.47 10.31 6.18
C GLN A 22 -0.70 10.34 4.67
N ILE A 23 -1.79 9.72 4.24
CA ILE A 23 -2.16 9.66 2.82
C ILE A 23 -3.58 10.12 2.61
N LYS A 24 -3.84 10.75 1.46
CA LYS A 24 -5.19 11.07 1.02
C LYS A 24 -5.62 10.06 -0.02
N LEU A 25 -6.64 9.27 0.30
CA LEU A 25 -7.22 8.28 -0.62
C LEU A 25 -8.72 8.53 -0.75
N TYR A 26 -9.26 8.41 -1.96
CA TYR A 26 -10.71 8.51 -2.21
C TYR A 26 -11.38 9.77 -1.62
N GLY A 27 -10.63 10.87 -1.48
CA GLY A 27 -11.12 12.12 -0.88
C GLY A 27 -10.98 12.24 0.64
N SER A 28 -10.70 11.16 1.37
CA SER A 28 -10.47 11.14 2.82
C SER A 28 -8.98 11.11 3.17
N GLN A 29 -8.63 11.69 4.33
CA GLN A 29 -7.30 11.60 4.91
C GLN A 29 -7.21 10.41 5.87
N PHE A 30 -6.18 9.60 5.67
CA PHE A 30 -5.92 8.40 6.44
C PHE A 30 -4.51 8.44 7.02
N GLU A 31 -4.40 8.08 8.28
CA GLU A 31 -3.14 7.90 8.99
C GLU A 31 -2.81 6.41 9.01
N LEU A 32 -1.72 6.01 8.36
CA LEU A 32 -1.35 4.60 8.22
C LEU A 32 -0.82 4.07 9.55
N VAL A 33 -1.46 3.03 10.07
CA VAL A 33 -1.12 2.45 11.39
C VAL A 33 -0.41 1.10 11.27
N GLY A 34 -0.39 0.50 10.08
CA GLY A 34 0.23 -0.78 9.80
C GLY A 34 0.94 -0.84 8.44
N ASP A 35 1.57 -1.98 8.20
CA ASP A 35 2.21 -2.31 6.93
C ASP A 35 1.19 -2.79 5.88
N PRO A 36 1.51 -2.69 4.57
CA PRO A 36 0.61 -3.13 3.52
C PRO A 36 0.48 -4.66 3.53
N LEU A 37 -0.77 -5.12 3.53
CA LEU A 37 -1.15 -6.52 3.53
C LEU A 37 -1.56 -6.94 2.12
N VAL A 38 -0.69 -7.71 1.48
CA VAL A 38 -0.90 -8.22 0.11
C VAL A 38 -1.72 -9.51 0.19
N ILE A 39 -2.98 -9.44 -0.26
CA ILE A 39 -3.87 -10.61 -0.36
C ILE A 39 -3.60 -11.35 -1.68
N SER A 40 -3.37 -10.59 -2.76
CA SER A 40 -3.06 -11.07 -4.10
C SER A 40 -2.27 -9.99 -4.85
N ASP A 41 -1.68 -10.32 -6.00
CA ASP A 41 -0.81 -9.39 -6.75
C ASP A 41 -1.50 -8.06 -7.13
N ASP A 42 -2.83 -8.05 -7.25
CA ASP A 42 -3.64 -6.85 -7.56
C ASP A 42 -4.43 -6.29 -6.36
N VAL A 43 -4.37 -6.96 -5.21
CA VAL A 43 -5.22 -6.65 -4.05
C VAL A 43 -4.35 -6.46 -2.81
N VAL A 44 -4.11 -5.19 -2.50
CA VAL A 44 -3.34 -4.78 -1.32
C VAL A 44 -4.18 -3.87 -0.43
N PHE A 45 -4.16 -4.15 0.86
CA PHE A 45 -4.81 -3.36 1.89
C PHE A 45 -3.76 -2.73 2.80
N VAL A 46 -4.13 -1.63 3.45
CA VAL A 46 -3.34 -1.08 4.55
C VAL A 46 -4.28 -0.73 5.69
N ASP A 47 -3.89 -1.08 6.91
CA ASP A 47 -4.61 -0.64 8.11
C ASP A 47 -4.34 0.86 8.32
N ALA A 48 -5.41 1.64 8.39
CA ALA A 48 -5.34 3.09 8.52
C ALA A 48 -6.43 3.64 9.43
N LEU A 49 -6.17 4.79 10.03
CA LEU A 49 -7.12 5.52 10.85
C LEU A 49 -7.65 6.71 10.05
N GLU A 50 -8.96 6.74 9.81
CA GLU A 50 -9.57 7.87 9.13
C GLU A 50 -9.57 9.09 10.05
N ARG A 51 -8.91 10.18 9.63
CA ARG A 51 -8.77 11.41 10.44
C ARG A 51 -10.10 12.07 10.79
N LYS A 52 -11.09 11.95 9.89
CA LYS A 52 -12.39 12.60 10.04
C LYS A 52 -13.28 11.92 11.08
N SER A 53 -13.28 10.59 11.10
CA SER A 53 -14.13 9.80 11.99
C SER A 53 -13.38 9.23 13.21
N GLY A 54 -12.05 9.23 13.17
CA GLY A 54 -11.20 8.56 14.16
C GLY A 54 -11.28 7.04 14.09
N GLN A 55 -11.94 6.46 13.09
CA GLN A 55 -12.15 5.02 13.01
C GLN A 55 -10.97 4.31 12.35
N SER A 56 -10.56 3.20 12.96
CA SER A 56 -9.65 2.25 12.36
C SER A 56 -10.36 1.50 11.24
N CYS A 57 -9.82 1.57 10.03
CA CYS A 57 -10.37 0.94 8.84
C CYS A 57 -9.26 0.32 8.00
N ARG A 58 -9.63 -0.63 7.13
CA ARG A 58 -8.73 -1.16 6.10
C ARG A 58 -9.00 -0.45 4.80
N VAL A 59 -7.99 0.26 4.31
CA VAL A 59 -8.10 0.97 3.05
C VAL A 59 -7.46 0.14 1.95
N ARG A 60 -8.22 -0.11 0.88
CA ARG A 60 -7.68 -0.75 -0.32
C ARG A 60 -6.80 0.24 -1.07
N ILE A 61 -5.56 -0.15 -1.32
CA ILE A 61 -4.65 0.64 -2.15
C ILE A 61 -5.19 0.66 -3.58
N PRO A 62 -5.29 1.84 -4.22
CA PRO A 62 -5.74 1.95 -5.60
C PRO A 62 -4.93 1.05 -6.54
N LEU A 63 -5.62 0.36 -7.46
CA LEU A 63 -5.00 -0.63 -8.35
C LEU A 63 -3.90 -0.01 -9.22
N ASN A 64 -4.04 1.24 -9.63
CA ASN A 64 -3.01 1.95 -10.38
C ASN A 64 -1.69 2.05 -9.59
N VAL A 65 -1.75 2.32 -8.29
CA VAL A 65 -0.55 2.38 -7.44
C VAL A 65 0.06 1.00 -7.27
N VAL A 66 -0.77 -0.03 -7.08
CA VAL A 66 -0.32 -1.42 -6.99
C VAL A 66 0.39 -1.85 -8.29
N ARG A 67 -0.21 -1.57 -9.45
CA ARG A 67 0.38 -1.86 -10.75
C ARG A 67 1.69 -1.13 -10.99
N MET A 68 1.76 0.16 -10.67
CA MET A 68 3.02 0.92 -10.76
C MET A 68 4.12 0.31 -9.89
N ALA A 69 3.79 -0.10 -8.66
CA ALA A 69 4.74 -0.76 -7.76
C ALA A 69 5.19 -2.12 -8.33
N THR A 70 4.27 -2.89 -8.93
CA THR A 70 4.56 -4.18 -9.57
C THR A 70 5.41 -4.02 -10.83
N GLU A 71 5.14 -3.03 -11.68
CA GLU A 71 5.91 -2.75 -12.89
C GLU A 71 7.33 -2.29 -12.55
N GLN A 72 7.49 -1.44 -11.54
CA GLN A 72 8.80 -1.00 -11.03
C GLN A 72 9.58 -2.15 -10.37
N ALA A 73 8.86 -3.04 -9.66
CA ALA A 73 9.45 -4.27 -9.14
C ALA A 73 9.97 -5.13 -10.30
N SER A 74 9.18 -5.32 -11.36
CA SER A 74 9.56 -6.13 -12.52
C SER A 74 10.70 -5.52 -13.34
N GLN A 75 10.76 -4.19 -13.49
CA GLN A 75 11.87 -3.50 -14.18
C GLN A 75 13.22 -3.67 -13.47
N THR A 76 13.24 -3.87 -12.15
CA THR A 76 14.47 -4.08 -11.38
C THR A 76 15.14 -5.44 -11.70
N TYR A 77 14.41 -6.39 -12.30
CA TYR A 77 14.93 -7.72 -12.66
C TYR A 77 15.18 -7.91 -14.17
N ALA A 78 14.95 -6.87 -14.99
CA ALA A 78 15.21 -6.88 -16.42
C ALA A 78 16.49 -6.11 -16.83
N ALA A 79 17.26 -5.62 -15.85
CA ALA A 79 18.49 -4.85 -16.04
C ALA A 79 19.71 -5.60 -15.48
#